data_AF-A0A3M1CZB8-F1
#
_entry.id   AF-A0A3M1CZB8-F1
#
_cell.length_a   1.000
_cell.length_b   1.000
_cell.length_c   1.000
_cell.angle_alpha   90.00
_cell.angle_beta   90.00
_cell.angle_gamma   90.00
#
_symmetry.space_group_name_H-M   'P 1'
#
loop_
_entity.id
_entity.type
_entity.pdbx_description
1 polymer ?
#
loop_
_entity_poly.entity_id
_entity_poly.type
_entity_poly.pdbx_seq_one_letter_code
_entity_poly.pdbx_strand_id
1 'polypeptide(L)'
;MSSETSTALWLSTAVALAAAGLGPGCTYHEELPNADLTGTVRIPKDLIEIELADTTGKRWTVNDPRAIGPIYIGVYAGIDDSLYPYPHPEWGPVLGDGNGDAYPYGGTTVGRMTWGCYAATVCRTVTGRYDTYDDVLQFFRDELRRPIVDDDGREITSATEFQEKCFEAEYVTSDAELDLIGPKDFTLNGDYYEAPFEILHTQWTEGVSVWGFVDMPDPSFTFATCDGTDGDYYYNYDEQYYKGTNADEILNDPGYFIGAGDLVSWDAPVITDPDQPFTLELGYKYE
;
A
#
# COMPACT_ATOMS: atom_id res chain seq x y z
N MET A 1 -21.46 -71.01 -24.23
CA MET A 1 -21.12 -70.23 -23.02
C MET A 1 -21.46 -68.78 -23.33
N SER A 2 -22.73 -68.47 -23.10
CA SER A 2 -23.52 -67.33 -23.58
C SER A 2 -24.90 -67.46 -22.91
N SER A 3 -25.67 -66.37 -22.87
CA SER A 3 -27.02 -66.14 -22.33
C SER A 3 -27.05 -65.69 -20.87
N GLU A 4 -27.29 -64.42 -20.55
CA GLU A 4 -28.53 -63.62 -20.74
C GLU A 4 -29.66 -64.01 -19.79
N THR A 5 -30.49 -62.99 -19.53
CA THR A 5 -31.80 -62.93 -18.84
C THR A 5 -31.76 -62.89 -17.30
N SER A 6 -32.20 -61.87 -16.58
CA SER A 6 -33.22 -60.79 -16.69
C SER A 6 -34.27 -61.01 -15.61
N THR A 7 -34.49 -59.95 -14.80
CA THR A 7 -35.76 -59.51 -14.17
C THR A 7 -36.61 -60.51 -13.36
N ALA A 8 -37.25 -60.20 -12.23
CA ALA A 8 -37.43 -58.99 -11.44
C ALA A 8 -38.48 -59.32 -10.34
N LEU A 9 -38.57 -58.44 -9.31
CA LEU A 9 -39.83 -57.94 -8.68
C LEU A 9 -40.65 -58.96 -7.83
N TRP A 10 -41.18 -58.71 -6.62
CA TRP A 10 -41.49 -57.58 -5.72
C TRP A 10 -41.59 -58.16 -4.27
N LEU A 11 -41.64 -57.46 -3.13
CA LEU A 11 -42.66 -56.48 -2.70
C LEU A 11 -42.30 -55.91 -1.30
N SER A 12 -42.33 -54.57 -1.20
CA SER A 12 -42.86 -53.72 -0.12
C SER A 12 -42.46 -53.93 1.36
N THR A 13 -41.91 -52.88 1.99
CA THR A 13 -42.51 -52.22 3.18
C THR A 13 -41.97 -50.80 3.31
N ALA A 14 -42.88 -49.88 3.61
CA ALA A 14 -42.75 -48.43 3.63
C ALA A 14 -41.79 -47.87 4.71
N VAL A 15 -41.11 -46.78 4.39
CA VAL A 15 -40.63 -45.80 5.38
C VAL A 15 -41.02 -44.40 4.92
N ALA A 16 -41.50 -43.64 5.89
CA ALA A 16 -42.37 -42.49 5.80
C ALA A 16 -41.71 -41.22 5.23
N LEU A 17 -42.60 -40.38 4.68
CA LEU A 17 -42.42 -38.96 4.44
C LEU A 17 -41.65 -38.26 5.58
N ALA A 18 -40.50 -37.71 5.26
CA ALA A 18 -39.93 -36.54 5.92
C ALA A 18 -39.78 -35.43 4.89
N ALA A 19 -40.92 -34.92 4.40
CA ALA A 19 -40.98 -33.64 3.72
C ALA A 19 -40.96 -32.53 4.78
N ALA A 20 -39.79 -32.27 5.35
CA ALA A 20 -39.54 -31.11 6.19
C ALA A 20 -38.74 -30.10 5.37
N GLY A 21 -39.28 -28.89 5.25
CA GLY A 21 -38.87 -27.85 4.31
C GLY A 21 -37.37 -27.65 4.13
N LEU A 22 -36.88 -28.04 2.95
CA LEU A 22 -35.85 -27.28 2.26
C LEU A 22 -36.56 -26.07 1.66
N GLY A 23 -36.80 -25.05 2.49
CA GLY A 23 -37.04 -23.72 1.92
C GLY A 23 -35.87 -23.42 0.98
N PRO A 24 -36.10 -22.75 -0.16
CA PRO A 24 -34.98 -22.17 -0.88
C PRO A 24 -34.28 -21.28 0.14
N GLY A 25 -33.14 -21.71 0.65
CA GLY A 25 -32.22 -20.80 1.27
C GLY A 25 -32.01 -19.75 0.20
N CYS A 26 -32.56 -18.56 0.43
CA CYS A 26 -32.18 -17.39 -0.34
C CYS A 26 -30.71 -17.15 0.01
N THR A 27 -29.81 -17.97 -0.56
CA THR A 27 -28.48 -17.54 -0.90
C THR A 27 -28.72 -16.45 -1.93
N TYR A 28 -28.96 -15.23 -1.44
CA TYR A 28 -28.83 -14.05 -2.26
C TYR A 28 -27.42 -14.14 -2.81
N HIS A 29 -27.29 -14.56 -4.07
CA HIS A 29 -26.09 -14.34 -4.84
C HIS A 29 -26.11 -12.82 -5.08
N GLU A 30 -25.56 -12.08 -4.13
CA GLU A 30 -25.12 -10.72 -4.40
C GLU A 30 -23.97 -10.86 -5.39
N GLU A 31 -24.31 -10.85 -6.69
CA GLU A 31 -23.35 -10.54 -7.74
C GLU A 31 -23.01 -9.04 -7.60
N LEU A 32 -22.27 -8.70 -6.54
CA LEU A 32 -21.56 -7.44 -6.52
C LEU A 32 -20.57 -7.51 -7.69
N PRO A 33 -20.59 -6.54 -8.61
CA PRO A 33 -19.69 -6.54 -9.75
C PRO A 33 -18.28 -6.23 -9.21
N ASN A 34 -17.59 -7.26 -8.72
CA ASN A 34 -16.23 -7.16 -8.24
C ASN A 34 -15.30 -7.61 -9.36
N ALA A 35 -14.17 -6.92 -9.52
CA ALA A 35 -13.13 -7.30 -10.44
C ALA A 35 -11.75 -7.07 -9.80
N ASP A 36 -10.75 -7.78 -10.29
CA ASP A 36 -9.36 -7.50 -9.95
C ASP A 36 -8.79 -6.60 -11.04
N LEU A 37 -8.25 -5.45 -10.68
CA LEU A 37 -7.63 -4.53 -11.64
C LEU A 37 -6.13 -4.68 -11.59
N THR A 38 -5.49 -4.70 -12.76
CA THR A 38 -4.03 -4.77 -12.87
C THR A 38 -3.51 -3.54 -13.58
N GLY A 39 -2.39 -3.00 -13.11
CA GLY A 39 -1.80 -1.82 -13.71
C GLY A 39 -0.32 -1.68 -13.42
N THR A 40 0.29 -0.70 -14.07
CA THR A 40 1.66 -0.29 -13.82
C THR A 40 1.66 1.20 -13.47
N VAL A 41 2.23 1.54 -12.32
CA VAL A 41 2.53 2.93 -12.00
C VAL A 41 3.86 3.32 -12.65
N ARG A 42 3.93 4.54 -13.18
CA ARG A 42 5.18 5.11 -13.72
C ARG A 42 5.45 6.49 -13.14
N ILE A 43 6.70 6.71 -12.73
CA ILE A 43 7.19 7.98 -12.21
C ILE A 43 8.35 8.45 -13.09
N PRO A 44 8.29 9.67 -13.66
CA PRO A 44 9.43 10.26 -14.35
C PRO A 44 10.67 10.34 -13.46
N LYS A 45 11.82 9.90 -13.96
CA LYS A 45 13.07 9.82 -13.19
C LYS A 45 13.55 11.18 -12.67
N ASP A 46 13.24 12.27 -13.37
CA ASP A 46 13.62 13.62 -12.97
C ASP A 46 12.78 14.18 -11.80
N LEU A 47 11.64 13.54 -11.49
CA LEU A 47 10.76 13.97 -10.40
C LEU A 47 11.08 13.31 -9.05
N ILE A 48 11.96 12.32 -9.01
CA ILE A 48 12.33 11.60 -7.77
C ILE A 48 13.48 12.26 -7.00
N GLU A 49 13.92 13.44 -7.42
CA GLU A 49 14.93 14.22 -6.70
C GLU A 49 14.32 14.85 -5.44
N ILE A 50 14.84 14.44 -4.28
CA ILE A 50 14.39 14.87 -2.96
C ILE A 50 15.49 15.71 -2.31
N GLU A 51 15.14 16.90 -1.79
CA GLU A 51 16.03 17.71 -0.98
C GLU A 51 15.85 17.36 0.50
N LEU A 52 16.91 16.82 1.11
CA LEU A 52 16.96 16.52 2.54
C LEU A 52 17.79 17.56 3.28
N ALA A 53 17.53 17.69 4.57
CA ALA A 53 18.28 18.54 5.48
C ALA A 53 18.69 17.76 6.74
N ASP A 54 19.86 18.03 7.30
CA ASP A 54 20.27 17.49 8.60
C ASP A 54 19.79 18.40 9.73
N THR A 55 20.05 17.99 10.98
CA THR A 55 19.71 18.77 12.19
C THR A 55 20.44 20.11 12.28
N THR A 56 21.48 20.34 11.45
CA THR A 56 22.22 21.59 11.36
C THR A 56 21.71 22.50 10.23
N GLY A 57 20.75 22.02 9.43
CA GLY A 57 20.20 22.73 8.27
C GLY A 57 21.03 22.59 7.00
N LYS A 58 22.07 21.73 6.99
CA LYS A 58 22.83 21.43 5.79
C LYS A 58 21.98 20.57 4.86
N ARG A 59 21.82 21.02 3.62
CA ARG A 59 21.00 20.38 2.60
C ARG A 59 21.81 19.52 1.64
N TRP A 60 21.19 18.45 1.14
CA TRP A 60 21.70 17.66 0.01
C TRP A 60 20.53 17.02 -0.73
N THR A 61 20.79 16.61 -1.97
CA THR A 61 19.80 15.93 -2.81
C THR A 61 20.05 14.44 -2.81
N VAL A 62 18.97 13.67 -2.72
CA VAL A 62 18.95 12.22 -2.95
C VAL A 62 18.19 11.96 -4.25
N ASN A 63 18.76 11.14 -5.13
CA ASN A 63 18.15 10.70 -6.38
C ASN A 63 18.24 9.18 -6.44
N ASP A 64 17.40 8.53 -5.63
CA ASP A 64 17.37 7.09 -5.45
C ASP A 64 15.91 6.63 -5.28
N PRO A 65 15.43 5.60 -6.02
CA PRO A 65 14.04 5.14 -5.90
C PRO A 65 13.69 4.60 -4.52
N ARG A 66 14.69 4.26 -3.68
CA ARG A 66 14.48 3.89 -2.26
C ARG A 66 13.95 5.03 -1.42
N ALA A 67 14.14 6.27 -1.87
CA ALA A 67 13.65 7.47 -1.20
C ALA A 67 12.18 7.80 -1.54
N ILE A 68 11.59 7.12 -2.53
CA ILE A 68 10.18 7.26 -2.89
C ILE A 68 9.34 6.60 -1.80
N GLY A 69 8.37 7.34 -1.24
CA GLY A 69 7.45 6.81 -0.26
C GLY A 69 6.47 5.79 -0.83
N PRO A 70 5.43 5.42 -0.06
CA PRO A 70 4.36 4.58 -0.58
C PRO A 70 3.58 5.34 -1.65
N ILE A 71 3.10 4.59 -2.63
CA ILE A 71 2.18 5.09 -3.63
C ILE A 71 0.79 4.61 -3.25
N TYR A 72 -0.14 5.53 -3.04
CA TYR A 72 -1.52 5.23 -2.72
C TYR A 72 -2.37 5.32 -3.99
N ILE A 73 -3.09 4.24 -4.31
CA ILE A 73 -3.87 4.12 -5.53
C ILE A 73 -5.30 3.72 -5.17
N GLY A 74 -6.27 4.48 -5.63
CA GLY A 74 -7.70 4.25 -5.38
C GLY A 74 -8.51 4.18 -6.67
N VAL A 75 -9.66 3.51 -6.59
CA VAL A 75 -10.68 3.44 -7.64
C VAL A 75 -11.85 4.33 -7.22
N TYR A 76 -12.20 5.32 -8.04
CA TYR A 76 -13.19 6.34 -7.71
C TYR A 76 -14.29 6.43 -8.78
N ALA A 77 -15.44 7.00 -8.40
CA ALA A 77 -16.57 7.22 -9.31
C ALA A 77 -16.23 8.19 -10.43
N GLY A 78 -15.39 9.17 -10.14
CA GLY A 78 -15.01 10.25 -11.03
C GLY A 78 -13.89 11.09 -10.45
N ILE A 79 -13.45 12.07 -11.23
CA ILE A 79 -12.35 12.99 -10.91
C ILE A 79 -12.84 14.41 -11.12
N ASP A 80 -12.59 15.26 -10.14
CA ASP A 80 -12.86 16.69 -10.16
C ASP A 80 -11.54 17.45 -10.38
N ASP A 81 -11.57 18.51 -11.20
CA ASP A 81 -10.44 19.37 -11.53
C ASP A 81 -10.62 20.82 -11.04
N SER A 82 -11.66 21.08 -10.24
CA SER A 82 -12.12 22.43 -9.92
C SER A 82 -11.66 22.98 -8.56
N LEU A 83 -11.35 22.12 -7.58
CA LEU A 83 -11.03 22.53 -6.20
C LEU A 83 -9.53 22.70 -5.95
N TYR A 84 -8.69 21.88 -6.59
CA TYR A 84 -7.25 21.80 -6.37
C TYR A 84 -6.46 22.18 -7.63
N PRO A 85 -5.15 22.51 -7.52
CA PRO A 85 -4.32 22.76 -8.69
C PRO A 85 -3.97 21.48 -9.48
N TYR A 86 -4.47 20.32 -9.03
CA TYR A 86 -4.37 19.02 -9.67
C TYR A 86 -5.73 18.31 -9.69
N PRO A 87 -5.96 17.38 -10.62
CA PRO A 87 -7.14 16.52 -10.62
C PRO A 87 -7.19 15.64 -9.37
N HIS A 88 -8.35 15.54 -8.73
CA HIS A 88 -8.54 14.82 -7.46
C HIS A 88 -9.83 13.99 -7.51
N PRO A 89 -9.98 12.96 -6.68
CA PRO A 89 -11.21 12.19 -6.60
C PRO A 89 -12.45 13.05 -6.34
N GLU A 90 -13.55 12.75 -7.02
CA GLU A 90 -14.85 13.36 -6.68
C GLU A 90 -15.23 13.04 -5.24
N TRP A 91 -15.65 14.07 -4.51
CA TRP A 91 -16.10 13.92 -3.12
C TRP A 91 -17.61 13.74 -3.02
N GLY A 92 -18.03 12.91 -2.08
CA GLY A 92 -19.44 12.76 -1.73
C GLY A 92 -20.01 14.06 -1.13
N PRO A 93 -21.36 14.20 -1.09
CA PRO A 93 -21.97 15.31 -0.40
C PRO A 93 -21.57 15.35 1.07
N VAL A 94 -21.06 16.50 1.53
CA VAL A 94 -20.75 16.76 2.94
C VAL A 94 -22.05 16.73 3.75
N LEU A 95 -22.28 15.65 4.51
CA LEU A 95 -23.42 15.52 5.41
C LEU A 95 -23.00 15.80 6.87
N GLY A 96 -22.71 17.05 7.22
CA GLY A 96 -22.38 17.45 8.60
C GLY A 96 -21.20 18.41 8.70
N ASP A 97 -20.54 18.42 9.86
CA ASP A 97 -19.35 19.25 10.16
C ASP A 97 -18.01 18.57 9.74
N GLY A 98 -18.07 17.47 8.97
CA GLY A 98 -16.89 16.79 8.42
C GLY A 98 -16.54 17.32 7.02
N ASN A 99 -15.28 17.20 6.60
CA ASN A 99 -14.96 17.30 5.17
C ASN A 99 -15.59 16.09 4.44
N GLY A 100 -15.87 16.22 3.15
CA GLY A 100 -16.63 15.20 2.44
C GLY A 100 -15.74 14.02 2.09
N ASP A 101 -16.07 12.82 2.56
CA ASP A 101 -15.29 11.62 2.24
C ASP A 101 -15.33 11.36 0.71
N ALA A 102 -14.16 11.13 0.09
CA ALA A 102 -14.13 10.33 -1.12
C ALA A 102 -14.40 8.87 -0.71
N TYR A 103 -15.36 8.20 -1.35
CA TYR A 103 -15.57 6.77 -1.12
C TYR A 103 -14.86 5.99 -2.23
N PRO A 104 -13.65 5.44 -2.00
CA PRO A 104 -13.03 4.57 -2.97
C PRO A 104 -13.83 3.26 -3.06
N TYR A 105 -14.03 2.78 -4.29
CA TYR A 105 -14.59 1.45 -4.55
C TYR A 105 -13.61 0.31 -4.28
N GLY A 106 -12.34 0.68 -4.11
CA GLY A 106 -11.21 -0.19 -3.83
C GLY A 106 -9.92 0.62 -3.83
N GLY A 107 -8.85 0.01 -3.35
CA GLY A 107 -7.55 0.66 -3.32
C GLY A 107 -6.42 -0.32 -3.04
N THR A 108 -5.21 0.13 -3.31
CA THR A 108 -3.97 -0.62 -3.09
C THR A 108 -2.82 0.35 -2.86
N THR A 109 -1.65 -0.20 -2.57
CA THR A 109 -0.42 0.58 -2.44
C THR A 109 0.76 -0.09 -3.15
N VAL A 110 1.64 0.70 -3.77
CA VAL A 110 2.97 0.23 -4.18
C VAL A 110 3.98 0.58 -3.09
N GLY A 111 4.47 -0.46 -2.42
CA GLY A 111 5.12 -0.31 -1.13
C GLY A 111 4.10 0.07 -0.05
N ARG A 112 4.42 -0.25 1.20
CA ARG A 112 3.68 0.18 2.39
C ARG A 112 4.67 0.62 3.46
N MET A 113 4.23 1.45 4.41
CA MET A 113 5.05 1.67 5.60
C MET A 113 5.27 0.34 6.32
N THR A 114 6.52 0.10 6.68
CA THR A 114 6.85 -0.94 7.65
C THR A 114 7.03 -0.32 9.01
N TRP A 115 6.62 -1.06 10.03
CA TRP A 115 6.88 -0.71 11.42
C TRP A 115 8.37 -0.56 11.68
N GLY A 116 8.72 0.47 12.44
CA GLY A 116 10.12 0.76 12.77
C GLY A 116 10.66 -0.24 13.79
N CYS A 117 11.72 -0.98 13.43
CA CYS A 117 12.45 -1.84 14.38
C CYS A 117 13.36 -1.06 15.34
N TYR A 118 13.68 0.18 14.96
CA TYR A 118 14.42 1.16 15.76
C TYR A 118 13.63 2.47 15.75
N ALA A 119 13.73 3.27 16.81
CA ALA A 119 13.15 4.61 16.83
C ALA A 119 13.61 5.47 15.63
N ALA A 120 14.84 5.26 15.15
CA ALA A 120 15.40 5.97 14.00
C ALA A 120 14.70 5.65 12.65
N THR A 121 14.02 4.51 12.54
CA THR A 121 13.34 4.03 11.33
C THR A 121 11.84 4.26 11.32
N VAL A 122 11.25 4.71 12.44
CA VAL A 122 9.82 5.02 12.55
C VAL A 122 9.40 6.02 11.48
N CYS A 123 8.40 5.67 10.66
CA CYS A 123 7.92 6.48 9.54
C CYS A 123 9.01 6.86 8.51
N ARG A 124 10.01 5.99 8.31
CA ARG A 124 11.10 6.23 7.34
C ARG A 124 11.39 5.05 6.43
N THR A 125 10.65 3.96 6.56
CA THR A 125 10.92 2.71 5.85
C THR A 125 9.68 2.26 5.11
N VAL A 126 9.86 2.02 3.81
CA VAL A 126 8.82 1.53 2.91
C VAL A 126 9.24 0.15 2.40
N THR A 127 8.30 -0.78 2.35
CA THR A 127 8.52 -2.13 1.81
C THR A 127 8.90 -2.09 0.32
N GLY A 128 9.54 -3.13 -0.18
CA GLY A 128 9.89 -3.22 -1.61
C GLY A 128 10.93 -2.19 -2.06
N ARG A 129 11.68 -1.59 -1.13
CA ARG A 129 12.79 -0.65 -1.42
C ARG A 129 14.16 -1.32 -1.24
N TYR A 130 14.27 -2.33 -0.39
CA TYR A 130 15.57 -2.86 0.05
C TYR A 130 15.70 -4.35 -0.27
N ASP A 131 16.84 -4.73 -0.86
CA ASP A 131 17.11 -6.14 -1.20
C ASP A 131 17.65 -6.93 0.00
N THR A 132 18.29 -6.24 0.96
CA THR A 132 18.94 -6.83 2.14
C THR A 132 18.96 -5.85 3.31
N TYR A 133 19.18 -6.34 4.54
CA TYR A 133 19.36 -5.46 5.70
C TYR A 133 20.60 -4.56 5.60
N ASP A 134 21.69 -5.02 4.96
CA ASP A 134 22.84 -4.17 4.66
C ASP A 134 22.47 -3.02 3.71
N ASP A 135 21.54 -3.25 2.76
CA ASP A 135 21.02 -2.23 1.85
C ASP A 135 20.27 -1.13 2.63
N VAL A 136 19.48 -1.51 3.65
CA VAL A 136 18.82 -0.56 4.57
C VAL A 136 19.85 0.29 5.31
N LEU A 137 20.81 -0.36 5.97
CA LEU A 137 21.85 0.35 6.75
C LEU A 137 22.69 1.28 5.86
N GLN A 138 23.04 0.81 4.65
CA GLN A 138 23.79 1.59 3.68
C GLN A 138 22.99 2.80 3.21
N PHE A 139 21.71 2.64 2.87
CA PHE A 139 20.85 3.73 2.44
C PHE A 139 20.75 4.82 3.51
N PHE A 140 20.48 4.44 4.75
CA PHE A 140 20.37 5.38 5.87
C PHE A 140 21.70 6.12 6.13
N ARG A 141 22.83 5.40 6.11
CA ARG A 141 24.15 6.00 6.36
C ARG A 141 24.65 6.87 5.21
N ASP A 142 24.58 6.37 3.98
CA ASP A 142 25.30 6.96 2.85
C ASP A 142 24.42 7.95 2.06
N GLU A 143 23.16 7.60 1.79
CA GLU A 143 22.21 8.43 1.05
C GLU A 143 21.50 9.43 1.96
N LEU A 144 20.93 8.95 3.08
CA LEU A 144 20.22 9.82 4.03
C LEU A 144 21.15 10.52 5.03
N ARG A 145 22.44 10.13 5.10
CA ARG A 145 23.41 10.69 6.06
C ARG A 145 22.93 10.69 7.51
N ARG A 146 22.12 9.68 7.83
CA ARG A 146 21.40 9.51 9.09
C ARG A 146 21.52 8.03 9.47
N PRO A 147 22.69 7.60 9.96
CA PRO A 147 22.89 6.23 10.37
C PRO A 147 21.83 5.83 11.40
N ILE A 148 21.40 4.57 11.32
CA ILE A 148 20.49 3.99 12.31
C ILE A 148 21.29 3.78 13.60
N VAL A 149 20.74 4.24 14.72
CA VAL A 149 21.37 4.15 16.04
C VAL A 149 20.44 3.43 17.01
N ASP A 150 21.01 2.77 18.01
CA ASP A 150 20.27 2.28 19.19
C ASP A 150 19.94 3.42 20.17
N ASP A 151 19.31 3.05 21.28
CA ASP A 151 18.94 3.92 22.40
C ASP A 151 20.16 4.56 23.10
N ASP A 152 21.30 3.88 23.09
CA ASP A 152 22.60 4.40 23.55
C ASP A 152 23.26 5.36 22.53
N GLY A 153 22.69 5.52 21.34
CA GLY A 153 23.22 6.36 20.26
C GLY A 153 24.39 5.73 19.50
N ARG A 154 24.62 4.43 19.64
CA ARG A 154 25.60 3.68 18.87
C ARG A 154 25.03 3.31 17.51
N GLU A 155 25.80 3.59 16.47
CA GLU A 155 25.46 3.20 15.11
C GLU A 155 25.37 1.68 14.95
N ILE A 156 24.29 1.24 14.34
CA ILE A 156 24.04 -0.15 13.95
C ILE A 156 24.71 -0.38 12.60
N THR A 157 25.76 -1.19 12.59
CA THR A 157 26.55 -1.47 11.39
C THR A 157 26.43 -2.92 10.91
N SER A 158 25.68 -3.76 11.60
CA SER A 158 25.54 -5.18 11.29
C SER A 158 24.12 -5.51 10.83
N ALA A 159 23.98 -6.11 9.65
CA ALA A 159 22.72 -6.67 9.17
C ALA A 159 22.10 -7.67 10.16
N THR A 160 22.92 -8.54 10.78
CA THR A 160 22.45 -9.52 11.76
C THR A 160 21.86 -8.85 13.00
N GLU A 161 22.54 -7.83 13.52
CA GLU A 161 22.04 -7.05 14.66
C GLU A 161 20.73 -6.34 14.34
N PHE A 162 20.64 -5.73 13.15
CA PHE A 162 19.41 -5.09 12.69
C PHE A 162 18.25 -6.09 12.56
N GLN A 163 18.50 -7.24 11.94
CA GLN A 163 17.50 -8.31 11.76
C GLN A 163 17.02 -8.87 13.09
N GLU A 164 17.93 -9.22 14.00
CA GLU A 164 17.59 -9.78 15.32
C GLU A 164 16.71 -8.80 16.10
N LYS A 165 17.02 -7.50 16.03
CA LYS A 165 16.19 -6.47 16.64
C LYS A 165 14.81 -6.37 16.00
N CYS A 166 14.69 -6.46 14.69
CA CYS A 166 13.38 -6.50 14.02
C CYS A 166 12.54 -7.70 14.45
N PHE A 167 13.14 -8.90 14.57
CA PHE A 167 12.43 -10.08 15.08
C PHE A 167 11.94 -9.90 16.50
N GLU A 168 12.76 -9.28 17.36
CA GLU A 168 12.35 -8.95 18.73
C GLU A 168 11.23 -7.90 18.76
N ALA A 169 11.36 -6.84 17.96
CA ALA A 169 10.39 -5.76 17.91
C ALA A 169 9.02 -6.24 17.43
N GLU A 170 8.99 -7.05 16.37
CA GLU A 170 7.75 -7.55 15.75
C GLU A 170 7.25 -8.88 16.32
N TYR A 171 7.97 -9.50 17.25
CA TYR A 171 7.67 -10.83 17.78
C TYR A 171 7.53 -11.90 16.69
N VAL A 172 8.34 -11.81 15.63
CA VAL A 172 8.34 -12.73 14.50
C VAL A 172 9.60 -13.61 14.48
N THR A 173 9.59 -14.64 13.64
CA THR A 173 10.69 -15.64 13.62
C THR A 173 11.36 -15.80 12.26
N SER A 174 10.88 -15.10 11.24
CA SER A 174 11.39 -15.22 9.88
C SER A 174 11.29 -13.93 9.09
N ASP A 175 12.19 -13.76 8.12
CA ASP A 175 12.16 -12.63 7.19
C ASP A 175 10.87 -12.60 6.35
N ALA A 176 10.23 -13.74 6.13
CA ALA A 176 8.97 -13.80 5.40
C ALA A 176 7.80 -13.15 6.15
N GLU A 177 7.94 -12.94 7.46
CA GLU A 177 6.99 -12.18 8.28
C GLU A 177 7.38 -10.70 8.37
N LEU A 178 8.61 -10.35 7.96
CA LEU A 178 9.11 -8.98 7.85
C LEU A 178 9.10 -8.54 6.38
N ASP A 179 8.06 -7.81 5.97
CA ASP A 179 7.94 -7.31 4.59
C ASP A 179 8.95 -6.18 4.22
N LEU A 180 9.93 -5.90 5.08
CA LEU A 180 10.96 -4.88 4.84
C LEU A 180 11.94 -5.29 3.72
N ILE A 181 12.31 -6.57 3.66
CA ILE A 181 13.30 -7.09 2.71
C ILE A 181 12.61 -7.94 1.64
N GLY A 182 12.86 -7.62 0.37
CA GLY A 182 12.25 -8.35 -0.73
C GLY A 182 12.66 -7.82 -2.10
N PRO A 183 12.03 -8.32 -3.18
CA PRO A 183 12.21 -7.76 -4.51
C PRO A 183 11.90 -6.26 -4.51
N LYS A 184 12.74 -5.47 -5.16
CA LYS A 184 12.47 -4.05 -5.40
C LYS A 184 11.23 -3.86 -6.27
N ASP A 185 10.33 -2.99 -5.81
CA ASP A 185 9.08 -2.68 -6.51
C ASP A 185 9.36 -2.00 -7.86
N PHE A 186 10.34 -1.10 -7.89
CA PHE A 186 10.64 -0.29 -9.07
C PHE A 186 11.68 -0.92 -9.99
N THR A 187 11.34 -0.96 -11.27
CA THR A 187 12.26 -1.23 -12.37
C THR A 187 12.48 0.04 -13.18
N LEU A 188 13.73 0.36 -13.51
CA LEU A 188 14.05 1.49 -14.39
C LEU A 188 13.83 1.10 -15.85
N ASN A 189 12.86 1.74 -16.51
CA ASN A 189 12.49 1.51 -17.91
C ASN A 189 12.56 2.84 -18.69
N GLY A 190 13.69 3.06 -19.37
CA GLY A 190 13.94 4.32 -20.09
C GLY A 190 14.06 5.50 -19.12
N ASP A 191 13.16 6.48 -19.24
CA ASP A 191 13.11 7.69 -18.41
C ASP A 191 12.15 7.57 -17.21
N TYR A 192 11.62 6.38 -16.94
CA TYR A 192 10.64 6.13 -15.88
C TYR A 192 11.09 5.05 -14.91
N TYR A 193 10.74 5.24 -13.64
CA TYR A 193 10.63 4.14 -12.68
C TYR A 193 9.23 3.56 -12.74
N GLU A 194 9.13 2.24 -12.94
CA GLU A 194 7.87 1.54 -13.10
C GLU A 194 7.70 0.46 -12.04
N ALA A 195 6.49 0.33 -11.50
CA ALA A 195 6.14 -0.74 -10.57
C ALA A 195 4.75 -1.31 -10.90
N PRO A 196 4.60 -2.65 -11.01
CA PRO A 196 3.30 -3.27 -11.19
C PRO A 196 2.48 -3.20 -9.90
N PHE A 197 1.15 -3.13 -10.02
CA PHE A 197 0.24 -3.22 -8.90
C PHE A 197 -1.06 -3.94 -9.27
N GLU A 198 -1.74 -4.43 -8.24
CA GLU A 198 -3.05 -5.07 -8.35
C GLU A 198 -4.00 -4.47 -7.32
N ILE A 199 -5.24 -4.20 -7.73
CA ILE A 199 -6.35 -3.80 -6.86
C ILE A 199 -7.30 -4.99 -6.81
N LEU A 200 -7.22 -5.77 -5.74
CA LEU A 200 -7.98 -7.02 -5.61
C LEU A 200 -9.42 -6.74 -5.18
N HIS A 201 -10.35 -7.42 -5.83
CA HIS A 201 -11.76 -7.47 -5.48
C HIS A 201 -12.42 -6.10 -5.32
N THR A 202 -12.01 -5.12 -6.14
CA THR A 202 -12.64 -3.80 -6.14
C THR A 202 -14.06 -3.90 -6.66
N GLN A 203 -14.97 -3.13 -6.06
CA GLN A 203 -16.26 -2.92 -6.69
C GLN A 203 -16.01 -2.16 -7.99
N TRP A 204 -16.45 -2.72 -9.11
CA TRP A 204 -16.19 -2.21 -10.44
C TRP A 204 -17.51 -1.89 -11.13
N THR A 205 -17.53 -0.74 -11.78
CA THR A 205 -18.54 -0.39 -12.76
C THR A 205 -17.85 0.24 -13.95
N GLU A 206 -18.41 0.08 -15.15
CA GLU A 206 -17.84 0.68 -16.35
C GLU A 206 -17.76 2.21 -16.19
N GLY A 207 -16.57 2.77 -16.37
CA GLY A 207 -16.34 4.20 -16.26
C GLY A 207 -15.73 4.69 -14.93
N VAL A 208 -15.41 3.79 -13.98
CA VAL A 208 -14.63 4.18 -12.80
C VAL A 208 -13.25 4.72 -13.19
N SER A 209 -12.74 5.65 -12.41
CA SER A 209 -11.43 6.26 -12.62
C SER A 209 -10.43 5.75 -11.60
N VAL A 210 -9.21 5.42 -12.04
CA VAL A 210 -8.10 5.11 -11.13
C VAL A 210 -7.26 6.35 -10.94
N TRP A 211 -6.97 6.68 -9.69
CA TRP A 211 -6.17 7.84 -9.35
C TRP A 211 -5.25 7.51 -8.17
N GLY A 212 -4.12 8.19 -8.08
CA GLY A 212 -3.19 7.98 -6.98
C GLY A 212 -2.20 9.11 -6.80
N PHE A 213 -1.45 9.01 -5.71
CA PHE A 213 -0.38 9.92 -5.38
C PHE A 213 0.77 9.18 -4.67
N VAL A 214 1.96 9.78 -4.70
CA VAL A 214 3.12 9.37 -3.92
C VAL A 214 3.26 10.33 -2.75
N ASP A 215 3.33 9.79 -1.54
CA ASP A 215 3.78 10.54 -0.36
C ASP A 215 5.30 10.67 -0.42
N MET A 216 5.77 11.82 -0.87
CA MET A 216 7.20 12.10 -0.94
C MET A 216 7.68 12.61 0.41
N PRO A 217 8.88 12.17 0.84
CA PRO A 217 9.33 12.50 2.17
C PRO A 217 9.61 14.00 2.31
N ASP A 218 9.33 14.53 3.50
CA ASP A 218 9.74 15.86 3.89
C ASP A 218 11.28 15.98 3.97
N PRO A 219 11.84 17.19 4.18
CA PRO A 219 13.29 17.37 4.31
C PRO A 219 13.90 16.59 5.48
N SER A 220 13.08 16.12 6.42
CA SER A 220 13.48 15.28 7.54
C SER A 220 13.33 13.77 7.26
N PHE A 221 13.08 13.40 6.01
CA PHE A 221 12.85 12.04 5.55
C PHE A 221 11.75 11.34 6.35
N THR A 222 10.63 12.01 6.51
CA THR A 222 9.38 11.49 7.09
C THR A 222 8.24 11.70 6.12
N PHE A 223 7.24 10.83 6.21
CA PHE A 223 6.14 10.73 5.25
C PHE A 223 4.85 11.24 5.89
N ALA A 224 4.08 12.05 5.17
CA ALA A 224 2.89 12.70 5.70
C ALA A 224 1.77 11.72 6.06
N THR A 225 1.70 10.57 5.40
CA THR A 225 0.73 9.51 5.65
C THR A 225 1.11 8.60 6.80
N CYS A 226 2.22 8.85 7.51
CA CYS A 226 2.63 8.07 8.66
C CYS A 226 2.46 8.85 9.97
N ASP A 227 1.73 8.28 10.93
CA ASP A 227 1.66 8.78 12.30
C ASP A 227 2.74 8.09 13.14
N GLY A 228 3.81 8.82 13.47
CA GLY A 228 4.89 8.33 14.32
C GLY A 228 4.57 8.29 15.82
N THR A 229 3.37 8.72 16.21
CA THR A 229 2.89 8.73 17.60
C THR A 229 1.85 7.65 17.90
N ASP A 230 1.47 6.88 16.90
CA ASP A 230 0.51 5.78 17.00
C ASP A 230 1.09 4.46 16.48
N GLY A 231 0.28 3.40 16.47
CA GLY A 231 0.65 2.04 16.14
C GLY A 231 1.11 1.24 17.36
N ASP A 232 1.79 0.13 17.09
CA ASP A 232 2.27 -0.75 18.15
C ASP A 232 3.35 -0.05 19.00
N TYR A 233 3.23 -0.21 20.31
CA TYR A 233 4.18 0.35 21.26
C TYR A 233 5.29 -0.67 21.55
N TYR A 234 6.52 -0.32 21.18
CA TYR A 234 7.69 -1.09 21.57
C TYR A 234 8.13 -0.67 22.98
N TYR A 235 8.28 -1.67 23.86
CA TYR A 235 8.79 -1.49 25.21
C TYR A 235 9.77 -2.60 25.52
N ASN A 236 11.06 -2.28 25.64
CA ASN A 236 12.07 -3.23 26.08
C ASN A 236 13.13 -2.53 26.93
N TYR A 237 13.15 -2.87 28.23
CA TYR A 237 13.99 -2.22 29.25
C TYR A 237 13.86 -0.68 29.22
N ASP A 238 14.84 -0.02 28.61
CA ASP A 238 15.04 1.41 28.63
C ASP A 238 14.56 2.06 27.32
N GLU A 239 14.30 1.24 26.29
CA GLU A 239 13.86 1.67 24.97
C GLU A 239 12.34 1.63 24.85
N GLN A 240 11.78 2.78 24.47
CA GLN A 240 10.35 3.02 24.44
C GLN A 240 9.99 3.95 23.29
N TYR A 241 9.21 3.46 22.32
CA TYR A 241 8.74 4.25 21.21
C TYR A 241 7.50 3.62 20.56
N TYR A 242 6.71 4.45 19.89
CA TYR A 242 5.69 3.98 18.96
C TYR A 242 6.37 3.64 17.64
N LYS A 243 6.03 2.48 17.08
CA LYS A 243 6.62 2.01 15.82
C LYS A 243 6.14 2.79 14.59
N GLY A 244 5.12 3.62 14.77
CA GLY A 244 4.43 4.36 13.73
C GLY A 244 3.43 3.48 12.98
N THR A 245 2.42 4.10 12.37
CA THR A 245 1.46 3.41 11.50
C THR A 245 1.05 4.32 10.36
N ASN A 246 0.48 3.75 9.29
CA ASN A 246 -0.21 4.56 8.29
C ASN A 246 -1.40 5.27 8.96
N ALA A 247 -1.61 6.52 8.60
CA ALA A 247 -2.82 7.24 8.93
C ALA A 247 -4.05 6.50 8.36
N ASP A 248 -5.17 6.64 9.05
CA ASP A 248 -6.44 6.13 8.57
C ASP A 248 -6.95 6.99 7.40
N GLU A 249 -7.82 6.41 6.57
CA GLU A 249 -8.60 7.14 5.57
C GLU A 249 -7.78 7.89 4.50
N ILE A 250 -6.53 7.51 4.26
CA ILE A 250 -5.63 8.14 3.27
C ILE A 250 -6.25 8.25 1.87
N LEU A 251 -6.95 7.20 1.42
CA LEU A 251 -7.62 7.20 0.12
C LEU A 251 -9.00 7.87 0.15
N ASN A 252 -9.59 8.09 1.33
CA ASN A 252 -10.86 8.82 1.43
C ASN A 252 -10.62 10.32 1.40
N ASP A 253 -9.57 10.79 2.08
CA ASP A 253 -9.22 12.21 2.15
C ASP A 253 -7.75 12.47 1.78
N PRO A 254 -7.34 12.15 0.54
CA PRO A 254 -5.94 12.28 0.13
C PRO A 254 -5.42 13.72 0.22
N GLY A 255 -6.30 14.71 0.11
CA GLY A 255 -5.95 16.13 0.21
C GLY A 255 -5.40 16.57 1.58
N TYR A 256 -5.60 15.81 2.66
CA TYR A 256 -4.96 16.10 3.96
C TYR A 256 -3.48 15.69 3.99
N PHE A 257 -3.12 14.70 3.19
CA PHE A 257 -1.80 14.09 3.21
C PHE A 257 -0.90 14.61 2.10
N ILE A 258 -1.49 15.07 0.98
CA ILE A 258 -0.74 15.62 -0.15
C ILE A 258 -0.06 16.93 0.24
N GLY A 259 1.27 16.88 0.32
CA GLY A 259 2.15 17.97 0.71
C GLY A 259 3.12 18.39 -0.40
N ALA A 260 3.77 19.53 -0.19
CA ALA A 260 4.75 20.05 -1.14
C ALA A 260 5.86 19.02 -1.40
N GLY A 261 6.07 18.68 -2.68
CA GLY A 261 7.00 17.65 -3.11
C GLY A 261 6.33 16.36 -3.60
N ASP A 262 5.08 16.11 -3.19
CA ASP A 262 4.34 14.91 -3.56
C ASP A 262 4.04 14.85 -5.06
N LEU A 263 3.93 13.63 -5.56
CA LEU A 263 3.62 13.38 -6.96
C LEU A 263 2.18 12.90 -7.09
N VAL A 264 1.40 13.55 -7.92
CA VAL A 264 -0.02 13.25 -8.12
C VAL A 264 -0.26 12.80 -9.55
N SER A 265 -1.23 11.91 -9.73
CA SER A 265 -1.69 11.54 -11.05
C SER A 265 -2.45 12.69 -11.71
N TRP A 266 -1.95 13.14 -12.86
CA TRP A 266 -2.64 14.15 -13.66
C TRP A 266 -3.73 13.51 -14.53
N ASP A 267 -3.39 12.41 -15.20
CA ASP A 267 -4.33 11.64 -16.00
C ASP A 267 -4.83 10.45 -15.19
N ALA A 268 -6.13 10.41 -14.91
CA ALA A 268 -6.78 9.29 -14.22
C ALA A 268 -7.36 8.29 -15.24
N PRO A 269 -6.80 7.07 -15.38
CA PRO A 269 -7.29 6.09 -16.33
C PRO A 269 -8.74 5.71 -16.03
N VAL A 270 -9.60 5.79 -17.05
CA VAL A 270 -10.99 5.35 -16.98
C VAL A 270 -11.07 3.88 -17.37
N ILE A 271 -11.57 3.04 -16.47
CA ILE A 271 -11.63 1.59 -16.66
C ILE A 271 -12.91 1.20 -17.39
N THR A 272 -12.76 0.78 -18.64
CA THR A 272 -13.85 0.24 -19.46
C THR A 272 -13.89 -1.28 -19.51
N ASP A 273 -12.75 -1.93 -19.23
CA ASP A 273 -12.59 -3.38 -19.21
C ASP A 273 -11.62 -3.73 -18.07
N PRO A 274 -12.06 -4.44 -17.02
CA PRO A 274 -11.21 -4.73 -15.86
C PRO A 274 -10.09 -5.74 -16.18
N ASP A 275 -10.22 -6.51 -17.26
CA ASP A 275 -9.20 -7.49 -17.67
C ASP A 275 -8.05 -6.85 -18.45
N GLN A 276 -8.17 -5.57 -18.84
CA GLN A 276 -7.10 -4.86 -19.57
C GLN A 276 -6.17 -4.14 -18.59
N PRO A 277 -4.85 -4.39 -18.67
CA PRO A 277 -3.90 -3.64 -17.86
C PRO A 277 -3.85 -2.18 -18.32
N PHE A 278 -3.61 -1.27 -17.39
CA PHE A 278 -3.50 0.16 -17.65
C PHE A 278 -2.24 0.76 -17.03
N THR A 279 -1.95 2.02 -17.37
CA THR A 279 -0.81 2.76 -16.82
C THR A 279 -1.30 3.96 -16.03
N LEU A 280 -0.80 4.12 -14.81
CA LEU A 280 -1.03 5.30 -13.97
C LEU A 280 0.27 6.11 -13.93
N GLU A 281 0.29 7.30 -14.50
CA GLU A 281 1.43 8.20 -14.41
C GLU A 281 1.29 9.14 -13.22
N LEU A 282 2.36 9.26 -12.42
CA LEU A 282 2.49 10.22 -11.32
C LEU A 282 3.53 11.28 -11.72
N GLY A 283 3.07 12.26 -12.50
CA GLY A 283 3.92 13.25 -13.17
C GLY A 283 3.72 14.69 -12.69
N TYR A 284 2.68 14.98 -11.91
CA TYR A 284 2.46 16.31 -11.36
C TYR A 284 3.12 16.43 -9.99
N LYS A 285 4.09 17.33 -9.83
CA LYS A 285 4.71 17.63 -8.53
C LYS A 285 3.98 18.78 -7.85
N TYR A 286 3.44 18.55 -6.65
CA TYR A 286 2.76 19.58 -5.87
C TYR A 286 3.78 20.53 -5.22
N GLU A 287 3.48 21.84 -5.23
CA GLU A 287 4.39 22.92 -4.78
C GLU A 287 3.85 23.67 -3.56
#